data_AF-A0A9P5BV87-F1
#
_entry.id   AF-A0A9P5BV87-F1
#
_cell.length_a   1.000
_cell.length_b   1.000
_cell.length_c   1.000
_cell.angle_alpha   90.00
_cell.angle_beta   90.00
_cell.angle_gamma   90.00
#
_symmetry.space_group_name_H-M   'P 1'
#
loop_
_entity.id
_entity.type
_entity.pdbx_description
1 polymer ?
#
loop_
_entity_poly.entity_id
_entity_poly.type
_entity_poly.pdbx_seq_one_letter_code
_entity_poly.pdbx_strand_id
1 'polypeptide(L)'
;MAISMASGITSSMLLETALLRLGRDRLPWVAAARTAAGMSMISMITMELAENVVDYHLTGGAVQLDSAAFWGAAVLSVSAGFLAPLPYNYARLR
;
A
#
# COMPACT_ATOMS: atom_id res chain seq x y z
N MET A 1 -6.78 9.72 6.40
CA MET A 1 -5.94 8.50 6.35
C MET A 1 -6.68 7.24 6.78
N ALA A 2 -7.09 7.07 8.04
CA ALA A 2 -7.59 5.78 8.55
C ALA A 2 -8.71 5.12 7.70
N ILE A 3 -9.70 5.88 7.24
CA ILE A 3 -10.78 5.34 6.38
C ILE A 3 -10.24 4.93 5.00
N SER A 4 -9.38 5.75 4.38
CA SER A 4 -8.75 5.42 3.09
C SER A 4 -7.87 4.17 3.19
N MET A 5 -7.07 4.07 4.26
CA MET A 5 -6.26 2.90 4.56
C MET A 5 -7.13 1.67 4.79
N ALA A 6 -8.20 1.77 5.60
CA ALA A 6 -9.11 0.66 5.84
C ALA A 6 -9.76 0.17 4.53
N SER A 7 -10.20 1.09 3.66
CA SER A 7 -10.76 0.77 2.36
C SER A 7 -9.73 0.08 1.45
N GLY A 8 -8.51 0.63 1.35
CA GLY A 8 -7.45 0.06 0.52
C GLY A 8 -6.99 -1.32 1.00
N ILE A 9 -6.82 -1.51 2.31
CA ILE A 9 -6.48 -2.81 2.92
C ILE A 9 -7.60 -3.80 2.62
N THR A 10 -8.86 -3.40 2.83
CA THR A 10 -10.02 -4.27 2.59
C THR A 10 -10.09 -4.68 1.12
N SER A 11 -9.95 -3.74 0.18
CA SER A 11 -9.98 -4.03 -1.25
C SER A 11 -8.81 -4.91 -1.70
N SER A 12 -7.59 -4.66 -1.23
CA SER A 12 -6.41 -5.50 -1.50
C SER A 12 -6.58 -6.91 -0.93
N MET A 13 -7.00 -7.03 0.33
CA MET A 13 -7.27 -8.33 0.96
C MET A 13 -8.34 -9.12 0.20
N LEU A 14 -9.43 -8.47 -0.24
CA LEU A 14 -10.47 -9.12 -1.03
C LEU A 14 -9.93 -9.61 -2.38
N LEU A 15 -9.17 -8.78 -3.09
CA LEU A 15 -8.58 -9.12 -4.37
C LEU A 15 -7.58 -10.27 -4.25
N GLU A 16 -6.64 -10.20 -3.31
CA GLU A 16 -5.63 -11.25 -3.08
C GLU A 16 -6.27 -12.56 -2.62
N THR A 17 -7.26 -12.50 -1.72
CA THR A 17 -8.00 -13.69 -1.30
C THR A 17 -8.74 -14.32 -2.48
N ALA A 18 -9.37 -13.51 -3.35
CA ALA A 18 -10.03 -13.99 -4.55
C ALA A 18 -9.03 -14.62 -5.54
N LEU A 19 -7.85 -14.02 -5.74
CA LEU A 19 -6.80 -14.55 -6.62
C LEU A 19 -6.18 -15.84 -6.08
N LEU A 20 -5.90 -15.94 -4.77
CA LEU A 20 -5.38 -17.17 -4.15
C LEU A 20 -6.39 -18.32 -4.17
N ARG A 21 -7.69 -17.98 -4.12
CA ARG A 21 -8.79 -18.95 -4.17
C ARG A 21 -9.11 -19.42 -5.58
N LEU A 22 -9.25 -18.49 -6.52
CA LEU A 22 -9.70 -18.75 -7.89
C LEU A 22 -8.53 -19.01 -8.85
N GLY A 23 -7.33 -18.58 -8.48
CA GLY A 23 -6.11 -18.77 -9.25
C GLY A 23 -5.51 -20.17 -9.12
N ARG A 24 -4.19 -20.25 -9.32
CA ARG A 24 -3.47 -21.53 -9.40
C ARG A 24 -3.42 -22.29 -8.08
N ASP A 25 -3.35 -21.59 -6.95
CA ASP A 25 -3.10 -22.20 -5.64
C ASP A 25 -4.35 -22.85 -5.02
N ARG A 26 -5.55 -22.46 -5.48
CA ARG A 26 -6.88 -22.95 -5.03
C ARG A 26 -7.01 -23.17 -3.53
N LEU A 27 -6.49 -22.24 -2.75
CA LEU A 27 -6.48 -22.38 -1.29
C LEU A 27 -7.91 -22.41 -0.71
N PRO A 28 -8.15 -23.14 0.39
CA PRO A 28 -9.40 -23.01 1.15
C PRO A 28 -9.54 -21.58 1.68
N TRP A 29 -10.78 -21.08 1.76
CA TRP A 29 -11.11 -19.68 2.09
C TRP A 29 -10.33 -19.13 3.28
N VAL A 30 -10.26 -19.89 4.37
CA VAL A 30 -9.56 -19.49 5.61
C VAL A 30 -8.05 -19.36 5.40
N ALA A 31 -7.45 -20.24 4.60
CA ALA A 31 -6.02 -20.19 4.30
C ALA A 31 -5.70 -19.03 3.33
N ALA A 32 -6.52 -18.84 2.30
CA ALA A 32 -6.36 -17.73 1.34
C ALA A 32 -6.42 -16.37 2.06
N ALA A 33 -7.41 -16.16 2.94
CA ALA A 33 -7.56 -14.92 3.69
C ALA A 33 -6.40 -14.68 4.67
N ARG A 34 -5.91 -15.74 5.35
CA ARG A 34 -4.73 -15.63 6.23
C ARG A 34 -3.47 -15.28 5.47
N THR A 35 -3.26 -15.87 4.30
CA THR A 35 -2.10 -15.58 3.45
C THR A 35 -2.15 -14.16 2.91
N ALA A 36 -3.31 -13.73 2.39
CA ALA A 36 -3.51 -12.35 1.92
C ALA A 36 -3.28 -11.32 3.04
N ALA A 37 -3.84 -11.55 4.22
CA ALA A 37 -3.63 -10.67 5.38
C ALA A 37 -2.15 -10.56 5.78
N GLY A 38 -1.37 -11.64 5.67
CA GLY A 38 0.05 -11.66 6.03
C GLY A 38 0.98 -10.95 5.02
N MET A 39 0.56 -10.81 3.75
CA MET A 39 1.35 -10.16 2.71
C MET A 39 0.99 -8.68 2.53
N SER A 40 -0.30 -8.34 2.59
CA SER A 40 -0.81 -7.01 2.27
C SER A 40 -0.62 -5.99 3.41
N MET A 41 -0.82 -6.40 4.67
CA MET A 41 -0.97 -5.44 5.78
C MET A 41 0.31 -4.66 6.11
N ILE A 42 1.47 -5.32 6.14
CA ILE A 42 2.75 -4.66 6.46
C ILE A 42 3.15 -3.72 5.32
N SER A 43 3.05 -4.18 4.08
CA SER A 43 3.35 -3.39 2.89
C SER A 43 2.52 -2.11 2.84
N MET A 44 1.23 -2.21 3.14
CA MET A 44 0.32 -1.07 3.07
C MET A 44 0.59 -0.04 4.17
N ILE A 45 0.92 -0.49 5.40
CA ILE A 45 1.32 0.43 6.48
C ILE A 45 2.63 1.13 6.13
N THR A 46 3.62 0.40 5.60
CA THR A 46 4.91 0.97 5.20
C THR A 46 4.78 1.98 4.06
N MET A 47 3.96 1.67 3.05
CA MET A 47 3.68 2.56 1.92
C MET A 47 3.04 3.87 2.39
N GLU A 48 1.95 3.79 3.15
CA GLU A 48 1.23 4.97 3.65
C GLU A 48 2.11 5.81 4.59
N LEU A 49 2.91 5.17 5.46
CA LEU A 49 3.83 5.91 6.31
C LEU A 49 4.87 6.69 5.47
N ALA A 50 5.45 6.05 4.45
CA ALA A 50 6.42 6.69 3.59
C ALA A 50 5.81 7.85 2.79
N GLU A 51 4.62 7.65 2.22
CA GLU A 51 3.88 8.68 1.48
C GLU A 51 3.60 9.90 2.36
N ASN A 52 3.09 9.69 3.57
CA ASN A 52 2.78 10.78 4.50
C ASN A 52 4.03 11.51 4.99
N VAL A 53 5.13 10.79 5.23
CA VAL A 53 6.41 11.41 5.62
C VAL A 53 6.96 12.27 4.49
N VAL A 54 6.97 11.75 3.26
CA VAL A 54 7.50 12.48 2.09
C VAL A 54 6.60 13.66 1.74
N ASP A 55 5.28 13.47 1.74
CA ASP A 55 4.32 14.55 1.48
C ASP A 55 4.47 15.66 2.52
N TYR A 56 4.46 15.31 3.82
CA TYR A 56 4.63 16.30 4.89
C TYR A 56 5.97 17.04 4.77
N HIS A 57 7.04 16.34 4.39
CA HIS A 57 8.36 16.97 4.21
C HIS A 57 8.39 17.95 3.03
N LEU A 58 7.67 17.66 1.94
CA LEU A 58 7.69 18.46 0.71
C LEU A 58 6.66 19.59 0.70
N THR A 59 5.47 19.36 1.27
CA THR A 59 4.35 20.32 1.24
C THR A 59 4.16 21.05 2.57
N GLY A 60 4.79 20.57 3.66
CA GLY A 60 4.59 21.10 5.00
C GLY A 60 3.17 20.90 5.53
N GLY A 61 2.38 20.03 4.90
CA GLY A 61 0.95 19.84 5.20
C GLY A 61 0.03 20.87 4.55
N ALA A 62 0.53 21.71 3.63
CA ALA A 62 -0.28 22.67 2.89
C ALA A 62 -0.78 22.06 1.58
N VAL A 63 -2.10 21.92 1.45
CA VAL A 63 -2.73 21.45 0.21
C VAL A 63 -2.89 22.64 -0.75
N GLN A 64 -2.05 22.70 -1.77
CA GLN A 64 -2.03 23.77 -2.78
C GLN A 64 -2.26 23.18 -4.17
N LEU A 65 -3.52 22.88 -4.49
CA LEU A 65 -3.90 22.22 -5.76
C LEU A 65 -3.54 23.03 -7.01
N ASP A 66 -3.39 24.34 -6.85
CA ASP A 66 -3.11 25.32 -7.90
C ASP A 66 -1.62 25.34 -8.27
N SER A 67 -0.76 24.71 -7.46
CA SER A 67 0.70 24.73 -7.61
C SER A 67 1.21 23.49 -8.33
N ALA A 68 2.04 23.69 -9.36
CA ALA A 68 2.77 22.59 -10.00
C ALA A 68 3.71 21.85 -9.02
N ALA A 69 4.20 22.54 -7.97
CA ALA A 69 5.06 21.93 -6.96
C ALA A 69 4.31 20.90 -6.10
N PHE A 70 3.01 21.12 -5.83
CA PHE A 70 2.17 20.17 -5.11
C PHE A 70 2.02 18.86 -5.88
N TRP A 71 1.76 18.94 -7.19
CA TRP A 71 1.69 17.76 -8.05
C TRP A 71 3.03 17.03 -8.16
N GLY A 72 4.15 17.76 -8.20
CA GLY A 72 5.49 17.18 -8.12
C GLY A 72 5.73 16.44 -6.81
N ALA A 73 5.35 17.04 -5.67
CA ALA A 73 5.43 16.41 -4.36
C ALA A 73 4.56 15.15 -4.27
N ALA A 74 3.35 15.18 -4.83
CA ALA A 74 2.46 14.02 -4.90
C ALA A 74 3.10 12.85 -5.67
N VAL A 75 3.72 13.12 -6.83
CA VAL A 75 4.42 12.09 -7.61
C VAL A 75 5.59 11.49 -6.82
N LEU A 76 6.38 12.32 -6.14
CA LEU A 76 7.50 11.85 -5.33
C LEU A 76 7.04 11.06 -4.10
N SER A 77 5.96 11.51 -3.45
CA SER A 77 5.34 10.83 -2.31
C SER A 77 4.86 9.43 -2.71
N VAL A 78 4.05 9.31 -3.77
CA VAL A 78 3.58 8.01 -4.28
C VAL A 78 4.74 7.11 -4.70
N SER A 79 5.78 7.68 -5.31
CA SER A 79 6.98 6.92 -5.69
C SER A 79 7.72 6.36 -4.47
N ALA A 80 7.83 7.16 -3.40
CA ALA A 80 8.43 6.72 -2.14
C ALA A 80 7.58 5.63 -1.46
N GLY A 81 6.25 5.80 -1.47
CA GLY A 81 5.28 4.80 -1.03
C GLY A 81 5.45 3.47 -1.73
N PHE A 82 5.58 3.49 -3.06
CA PHE A 82 5.77 2.28 -3.86
C PHE A 82 7.10 1.59 -3.56
N LEU A 83 8.19 2.34 -3.42
CA LEU A 83 9.54 1.79 -3.22
C LEU A 83 9.80 1.29 -1.80
N ALA A 84 9.21 1.94 -0.78
CA ALA A 84 9.46 1.63 0.63
C ALA A 84 9.13 0.17 1.06
N PRO A 85 8.00 -0.45 0.65
CA PRO A 85 7.67 -1.82 1.04
C PRO A 85 8.40 -2.90 0.22
N LEU A 86 9.02 -2.54 -0.92
CA LEU A 86 9.65 -3.52 -1.82
C LEU A 86 10.73 -4.38 -1.14
N PRO A 87 11.71 -3.83 -0.38
CA PRO A 87 12.76 -4.64 0.22
C PRO A 87 12.21 -5.72 1.16
N TYR A 88 11.16 -5.39 1.92
CA TYR A 88 10.48 -6.34 2.80
C TYR A 88 9.80 -7.47 2.00
N ASN A 89 9.08 -7.11 0.94
CA ASN A 89 8.39 -8.07 0.09
C ASN A 89 9.35 -9.01 -0.64
N TYR A 90 10.46 -8.48 -1.19
CA TYR A 90 11.49 -9.29 -1.83
C TYR A 90 12.23 -10.19 -0.84
N ALA A 91 12.50 -9.73 0.39
CA ALA A 91 13.13 -10.57 1.41
C ALA A 91 12.26 -11.77 1.83
N ARG A 92 10.92 -11.63 1.79
CA ARG A 92 9.98 -12.71 2.10
C ARG A 92 9.86 -13.75 0.97
N LEU A 93 10.17 -13.37 -0.27
CA LEU A 93 10.11 -14.25 -1.44
C LEU A 93 11.36 -15.12 -1.63
N ARG A 94 12.38 -14.95 -0.78
CA ARG A 94 13.61 -15.76 -0.77
C ARG A 94 13.57 -16.79 0.33
#